data_AF-A0A1F8R5A9-F1
#
_entry.id   AF-A0A1F8R5A9-F1
#
_cell.length_a   1.000
_cell.length_b   1.000
_cell.length_c   1.000
_cell.angle_alpha   90.00
_cell.angle_beta   90.00
_cell.angle_gamma   90.00
#
_symmetry.space_group_name_H-M   'P 1'
#
loop_
_entity.id
_entity.type
_entity.pdbx_description
1 polymer ?
#
loop_
_entity_poly.entity_id
_entity_poly.type
_entity_poly.pdbx_seq_one_letter_code
_entity_poly.pdbx_strand_id
1 'polypeptide(L)'
;MEVLNSRSPFPANSEKALAFAAKHGIACSAGSDAHSLYEIGNAYVEMSEFKDKDEFLRSLARGKIHGRRSSPVMHVFSTWARMKTRFRRRK
;
A
#
# COMPACT_ATOMS: atom_id res chain seq x y z
N MET A 1 9.14 3.75 -7.23
CA MET A 1 8.52 4.61 -6.21
C MET A 1 7.13 4.10 -5.93
N GLU A 2 6.76 3.92 -4.66
CA GLU A 2 5.40 3.52 -4.30
C GLU A 2 4.46 4.71 -4.47
N VAL A 3 3.63 4.66 -5.51
CA VAL A 3 2.66 5.72 -5.81
C VAL A 3 1.28 5.39 -5.25
N LEU A 4 1.04 4.14 -4.86
CA LEU A 4 -0.19 3.71 -4.20
C LEU A 4 0.13 2.78 -3.04
N ASN A 5 -0.20 3.22 -1.84
CA ASN A 5 -0.18 2.40 -0.64
C ASN A 5 -1.61 2.34 -0.07
N SER A 6 -2.17 1.14 0.10
CA SER A 6 -3.59 0.98 0.51
C SER A 6 -3.89 1.62 1.86
N ARG A 7 -2.91 1.79 2.75
CA ARG A 7 -3.11 2.42 4.07
C ARG A 7 -2.63 3.86 4.15
N SER A 8 -2.17 4.43 3.03
CA SER A 8 -1.90 5.87 2.98
C SER A 8 -3.20 6.65 3.17
N PRO A 9 -3.29 7.52 4.20
CA PRO A 9 -4.56 8.15 4.59
C PRO A 9 -5.04 9.19 3.58
N PHE A 10 -4.12 9.83 2.84
CA PHE A 10 -4.45 10.96 1.98
C PHE A 10 -4.12 10.67 0.50
N PRO A 11 -5.09 10.84 -0.43
CA PRO A 11 -4.86 10.73 -1.87
C PRO A 11 -3.71 11.61 -2.38
N ALA A 12 -3.57 12.80 -1.80
CA ALA A 12 -2.55 13.78 -2.19
C ALA A 12 -1.11 13.24 -2.07
N ASN A 13 -0.85 12.29 -1.18
CA ASN A 13 0.48 11.68 -1.05
C ASN A 13 0.80 10.81 -2.28
N SER A 14 -0.18 10.05 -2.76
CA SER A 14 -0.07 9.25 -3.98
C SER A 14 0.16 10.12 -5.21
N GLU A 15 -0.56 11.24 -5.32
CA GLU A 15 -0.40 12.20 -6.42
C GLU A 15 0.99 12.83 -6.43
N LYS A 16 1.51 13.24 -5.27
CA LYS A 16 2.87 13.78 -5.14
C LYS A 16 3.92 12.73 -5.50
N ALA A 17 3.74 11.49 -5.05
CA ALA A 17 4.63 10.39 -5.39
C ALA A 17 4.63 10.10 -6.90
N LEU A 18 3.46 10.11 -7.53
CA LEU A 18 3.32 9.92 -8.98
C LEU A 18 4.00 11.06 -9.75
N ALA A 19 3.76 12.31 -9.36
CA ALA A 19 4.38 13.47 -9.98
C ALA A 19 5.91 13.43 -9.86
N PHE A 20 6.43 13.04 -8.70
CA PHE A 20 7.87 12.87 -8.48
C PHE A 20 8.44 11.74 -9.35
N ALA A 21 7.78 10.59 -9.39
CA ALA A 21 8.20 9.46 -10.19
C ALA A 21 8.24 9.80 -11.69
N ALA A 22 7.21 10.49 -12.19
CA ALA A 22 7.14 10.96 -13.57
C ALA A 22 8.25 11.97 -13.88
N LYS A 23 8.51 12.93 -12.99
CA LYS A 23 9.56 13.95 -13.16
C LYS A 23 10.96 13.34 -13.29
N HIS A 24 11.23 12.23 -12.59
CA HIS A 24 12.55 11.61 -12.51
C HIS A 24 12.68 10.31 -13.30
N GLY A 25 11.66 9.90 -14.06
CA GLY A 25 11.68 8.64 -14.81
C GLY A 25 11.78 7.40 -13.93
N ILE A 26 11.25 7.45 -12.71
CA ILE A 26 11.31 6.33 -11.76
C ILE A 26 10.10 5.43 -11.97
N ALA A 27 10.33 4.11 -12.07
CA ALA A 27 9.24 3.13 -12.18
C ALA A 27 8.26 3.24 -11.01
N CYS A 28 6.97 3.20 -11.30
CA CYS A 28 5.91 3.29 -10.31
C CYS A 28 5.58 1.89 -9.74
N SER A 29 5.28 1.83 -8.44
CA SER A 29 4.86 0.60 -7.75
C SER A 29 3.67 0.86 -6.84
N ALA A 30 3.07 -0.22 -6.34
CA ALA A 30 1.99 -0.18 -5.37
C ALA A 30 2.12 -1.30 -4.34
N GLY A 31 1.61 -1.05 -3.13
CA GLY A 31 1.70 -1.98 -2.00
C GLY A 31 0.47 -1.92 -1.10
N SER A 32 -0.01 -3.10 -0.71
CA SER A 32 -1.15 -3.22 0.21
C SER A 32 -0.81 -2.79 1.64
N ASP A 33 0.46 -2.88 2.04
CA ASP A 33 0.90 -2.70 3.43
C ASP A 33 -0.02 -3.45 4.42
N ALA A 34 -0.29 -4.72 4.08
CA ALA A 34 -1.26 -5.55 4.77
C ALA A 34 -0.78 -5.90 6.19
N HIS A 35 -1.58 -5.58 7.19
CA HIS A 35 -1.39 -5.99 8.59
C HIS A 35 -2.33 -7.14 8.99
N SER A 36 -3.24 -7.53 8.10
CA SER A 36 -4.18 -8.63 8.26
C SER A 36 -4.42 -9.35 6.92
N LEU A 37 -4.90 -10.59 6.98
CA LEU A 37 -5.14 -11.42 5.78
C LEU A 37 -6.09 -10.75 4.78
N TYR A 38 -7.09 -10.02 5.26
CA TYR A 38 -8.08 -9.34 4.41
C TYR A 38 -7.53 -8.11 3.68
N GLU A 39 -6.34 -7.64 4.07
CA GLU A 39 -5.68 -6.50 3.42
C GLU A 39 -4.74 -6.93 2.30
N ILE A 40 -4.37 -8.20 2.22
CA ILE A 40 -3.52 -8.73 1.16
C ILE A 40 -4.21 -8.50 -0.19
N GLY A 41 -3.46 -7.92 -1.13
CA GLY A 41 -3.99 -7.61 -2.46
C GLY A 41 -4.90 -6.38 -2.52
N ASN A 42 -5.06 -5.63 -1.42
CA ASN A 42 -5.74 -4.33 -1.50
C ASN A 42 -5.01 -3.36 -2.43
N ALA A 43 -3.71 -3.53 -2.65
CA ALA A 43 -2.96 -2.85 -3.69
C ALA A 43 -1.84 -3.75 -4.21
N TYR A 44 -1.64 -3.72 -5.53
CA TYR A 44 -0.66 -4.53 -6.25
C TYR A 44 -0.37 -3.93 -7.63
N VAL A 45 0.69 -4.42 -8.27
CA VAL A 45 1.00 -4.13 -9.67
C VAL A 45 0.77 -5.40 -10.48
N GLU A 46 -0.07 -5.30 -11.50
CA GLU A 46 -0.20 -6.32 -12.53
C GLU A 46 0.86 -6.07 -13.61
N MET A 47 1.73 -7.04 -13.86
CA MET A 47 2.83 -6.93 -14.82
C MET A 47 3.21 -8.31 -15.36
N SER A 48 3.96 -8.32 -16.46
CA SER A 48 4.50 -9.55 -17.04
C SER A 48 5.38 -10.31 -16.04
N GLU A 49 5.45 -11.63 -16.23
CA GLU A 49 6.38 -12.49 -15.51
C GLU A 49 7.83 -12.02 -15.72
N PHE A 50 8.68 -12.29 -14.74
CA PHE A 50 10.10 -11.94 -14.78
C PHE A 50 10.93 -13.00 -14.05
N LYS A 51 12.17 -13.18 -14.47
CA LYS A 51 13.09 -14.20 -13.92
C LYS A 51 14.33 -13.59 -13.27
N ASP A 52 14.64 -12.35 -13.61
CA ASP A 52 15.76 -11.61 -13.05
C ASP A 52 15.37 -10.18 -12.66
N LYS A 53 16.33 -9.49 -12.03
CA LYS A 53 16.16 -8.12 -11.53
C LYS A 53 15.88 -7.12 -12.67
N ASP A 54 16.54 -7.26 -13.81
CA ASP A 54 16.43 -6.28 -14.89
C ASP A 54 15.10 -6.46 -15.64
N GLU A 55 14.66 -7.71 -15.80
CA GLU A 55 13.34 -8.06 -16.30
C GLU A 55 12.24 -7.58 -15.34
N PHE A 56 12.42 -7.75 -14.03
CA PHE A 56 11.51 -7.19 -13.03
C PHE A 56 11.33 -5.68 -13.21
N LEU A 57 12.41 -4.93 -13.36
CA LEU A 57 12.34 -3.47 -13.53
C LEU A 57 11.66 -3.08 -14.84
N ARG A 58 11.91 -3.81 -15.94
CA ARG A 58 11.23 -3.59 -17.23
C ARG A 58 9.74 -3.90 -17.17
N SER A 59 9.37 -5.01 -16.53
CA SER A 59 7.97 -5.41 -16.32
C SER A 59 7.25 -4.42 -15.41
N LEU A 60 7.89 -4.00 -14.31
CA LEU A 60 7.35 -3.01 -13.38
C LEU A 60 7.12 -1.65 -14.05
N ALA A 61 8.04 -1.20 -14.90
CA ALA A 61 7.91 0.06 -15.63
C ALA A 61 6.70 0.08 -16.59
N ARG A 62 6.24 -1.09 -17.05
CA ARG A 62 5.06 -1.25 -17.92
C ARG A 62 3.82 -1.76 -17.16
N GLY A 63 3.98 -2.02 -15.87
CA GLY A 63 2.95 -2.61 -15.02
C GLY A 63 1.78 -1.65 -14.77
N LYS A 64 0.60 -2.23 -14.57
CA LYS A 64 -0.61 -1.50 -14.21
C LYS A 64 -0.84 -1.58 -12.72
N ILE A 65 -1.02 -0.43 -12.07
CA ILE A 65 -1.31 -0.36 -10.65
C ILE A 65 -2.79 -0.57 -10.41
N HIS A 66 -3.10 -1.50 -9.50
CA HIS A 66 -4.44 -1.77 -9.00
C HIS A 66 -4.46 -1.53 -7.49
N GLY A 67 -5.57 -1.01 -6.99
CA GLY A 67 -5.79 -0.99 -5.57
C GLY A 67 -7.03 -0.25 -5.10
N ARG A 68 -7.40 -0.57 -3.86
CA ARG A 68 -8.39 0.11 -3.03
C ARG A 68 -7.70 0.53 -1.73
N ARG A 69 -8.18 1.61 -1.14
CA ARG A 69 -7.73 2.01 0.20
C ARG A 69 -8.32 1.07 1.24
N SER A 70 -7.54 0.73 2.26
CA SER A 70 -8.05 -0.02 3.41
C SER A 70 -9.10 0.83 4.13
N SER A 71 -10.20 0.19 4.50
CA SER A 71 -11.30 0.89 5.17
C SER A 71 -10.83 1.48 6.51
N PRO A 72 -11.17 2.74 6.84
CA PRO A 72 -10.82 3.37 8.12
C PRO A 72 -11.32 2.59 9.35
N VAL A 73 -12.29 1.69 9.17
CA VAL A 73 -12.90 0.88 10.24
C VAL A 73 -11.88 -0.05 10.92
N MET A 74 -10.81 -0.47 10.22
CA MET A 74 -9.75 -1.29 10.84
C MET A 74 -8.87 -0.51 11.83
N HIS A 75 -8.79 0.82 11.73
CA HIS A 75 -8.13 1.66 12.74
C HIS A 75 -8.96 1.80 14.03
N VAL A 76 -10.28 1.58 13.97
CA VAL A 76 -11.17 1.62 15.14
C VAL A 76 -10.98 0.35 15.99
N PHE A 77 -10.84 -0.82 15.38
CA PHE A 77 -10.60 -2.08 16.10
C PHE A 77 -9.27 -2.09 16.86
N SER A 78 -8.19 -1.57 16.27
CA SER A 78 -6.88 -1.49 16.94
C SER A 78 -6.89 -0.52 18.13
N THR A 79 -7.59 0.61 17.98
CA THR A 79 -7.79 1.59 19.07
C THR A 79 -8.64 1.00 20.20
N TRP A 80 -9.70 0.27 19.87
CA TRP A 80 -10.59 -0.37 20.85
C TRP A 80 -9.90 -1.50 21.62
N ALA A 81 -9.10 -2.34 20.96
CA ALA A 81 -8.32 -3.39 21.60
C ALA A 81 -7.30 -2.84 22.61
N ARG A 82 -6.66 -1.70 22.27
CA ARG A 82 -5.74 -0.97 23.16
C ARG A 82 -6.45 -0.33 24.35
N MET A 83 -7.71 0.07 24.19
CA MET A 83 -8.52 0.64 25.27
C MET A 83 -9.06 -0.44 26.23
N LYS A 84 -9.45 -1.61 25.71
CA LYS A 84 -9.93 -2.76 26.50
C LYS A 84 -8.84 -3.33 27.43
N THR A 85 -7.60 -3.40 26.96
CA THR A 85 -6.45 -3.83 27.78
C THR A 85 -6.13 -2.87 28.92
N ARG A 86 -6.39 -1.57 28.74
CA ARG A 86 -6.23 -0.55 29.79
C ARG A 86 -7.30 -0.66 30.88
N PHE A 87 -8.52 -1.05 30.51
CA PHE A 87 -9.60 -1.32 31.47
C PHE A 87 -9.39 -2.62 32.27
N ARG A 88 -8.72 -3.63 31.69
CA ARG A 88 -8.47 -4.92 32.33
C ARG A 88 -7.28 -4.94 33.30
N ARG A 89 -6.48 -3.87 33.35
CA ARG A 89 -5.33 -3.70 34.26
C ARG A 89 -5.64 -2.85 35.51
N ARG A 90 -6.90 -2.46 35.72
CA ARG A 90 -7.38 -1.64 36.85
C ARG A 90 -8.38 -2.37 37.77
N LYS A 91 -8.44 -3.70 37.71
CA LYS A 91 -9.07 -4.54 38.73
C LYS A 91 -7.98 -5.35 39.42
#